data_AF-A0A1S0TTC4-F1
#
_entry.id   AF-A0A1S0TTC4-F1
#
_cell.length_a   1.000
_cell.length_b   1.000
_cell.length_c   1.000
_cell.angle_alpha   90.00
_cell.angle_beta   90.00
_cell.angle_gamma   90.00
#
_symmetry.space_group_name_H-M   'P 1'
#
loop_
_entity.id
_entity.type
_entity.pdbx_description
1 polymer ?
#
loop_
_entity_poly.entity_id
_entity_poly.type
_entity_poly.pdbx_seq_one_letter_code
_entity_poly.pdbx_strand_id
1 'polypeptide(L)'
;MQEAVFIRWANSLAGGVVKELSDVMDTKFLSIFVQLITGDSFISSGSRVQDISNALRLVDNDERFNQISISELADGNPRAICSAVWQLIQIFWKRFAPVDVRDQKMAEALKDWCVERAQRFEVQINDFISSWRDGYALNAILLSYNPDLFNMNQIRDMRAVDRIEHAMGLAERHINTPRLLHPKDFSSERLDKKSVVCYLMVLYLSLTTEVPSPESQPQPELQLSEQPVESSESYKNLQGSMVTSQKDVVKSDSRSTVDSVTSPVDTVYAEMECPIWKSPEQPSSVPSSRKHSQQTNEVGLINS
;
A
#
# COMPACT_ATOMS: atom_id res chain seq x y z
N MET A 1 17.22 -7.86 12.45
CA MET A 1 16.33 -8.05 11.28
C MET A 1 14.99 -7.36 11.54
N GLN A 2 14.20 -7.83 12.51
CA GLN A 2 12.90 -7.25 12.88
C GLN A 2 12.90 -5.73 13.03
N GLU A 3 13.89 -5.19 13.75
CA GLU A 3 14.04 -3.74 13.93
C GLU A 3 14.11 -2.97 12.60
N ALA A 4 14.93 -3.44 11.65
CA ALA A 4 15.05 -2.80 10.34
C ALA A 4 13.74 -2.89 9.53
N VAL A 5 12.97 -3.98 9.68
CA VAL A 5 11.65 -4.12 9.05
C VAL A 5 10.67 -3.09 9.63
N PHE A 6 10.66 -2.94 10.95
CA PHE A 6 9.80 -1.99 11.64
C PHE A 6 10.16 -0.53 11.30
N ILE A 7 11.45 -0.21 11.20
CA ILE A 7 11.91 1.10 10.73
C ILE A 7 11.46 1.35 9.29
N ARG A 8 11.62 0.39 8.37
CA ARG A 8 11.17 0.55 6.98
C ARG A 8 9.65 0.67 6.89
N TRP A 9 8.91 -0.06 7.71
CA TRP A 9 7.45 0.07 7.80
C TRP A 9 7.07 1.48 8.27
N ALA A 10 7.66 1.95 9.36
CA ALA A 10 7.41 3.29 9.88
C ALA A 10 7.74 4.37 8.83
N ASN A 11 8.86 4.21 8.13
CA ASN A 11 9.25 5.14 7.06
C ASN A 11 8.36 5.08 5.82
N SER A 12 7.73 3.95 5.53
CA SER A 12 6.73 3.87 4.47
C SER A 12 5.48 4.73 4.77
N LEU A 13 5.25 5.07 6.05
CA LEU A 13 4.17 5.97 6.47
C LEU A 13 4.64 7.42 6.61
N ALA A 14 5.89 7.61 7.08
CA ALA A 14 6.39 8.91 7.52
C ALA A 14 7.45 9.55 6.59
N GLY A 15 7.74 8.95 5.43
CA GLY A 15 8.66 9.54 4.44
C GLY A 15 10.13 9.61 4.91
N GLY A 16 10.63 8.56 5.55
CA GLY A 16 12.07 8.45 5.88
C GLY A 16 12.52 9.17 7.16
N VAL A 17 11.59 9.59 8.02
CA VAL A 17 11.88 10.34 9.26
C VAL A 17 12.57 9.49 10.34
N VAL A 18 12.31 8.18 10.36
CA VAL A 18 12.77 7.24 11.39
C VAL A 18 14.14 6.69 11.00
N LYS A 19 15.19 7.02 11.76
CA LYS A 19 16.55 6.50 11.55
C LYS A 19 16.84 5.33 12.48
N GLU A 20 16.37 5.44 13.71
CA GLU A 20 16.45 4.42 14.75
C GLU A 20 15.04 4.05 15.21
N LEU A 21 14.86 2.84 15.77
CA LEU A 21 13.53 2.38 16.16
C LEU A 21 12.90 3.26 17.27
N SER A 22 13.72 3.89 18.11
CA SER A 22 13.28 4.85 19.13
C SER A 22 12.59 6.08 18.55
N ASP A 23 12.94 6.48 17.32
CA ASP A 23 12.39 7.67 16.67
C ASP A 23 10.89 7.50 16.38
N VAL A 24 10.37 6.27 16.39
CA VAL A 24 8.93 5.98 16.27
C VAL A 24 8.15 6.54 17.47
N MET A 25 8.80 6.75 18.62
CA MET A 25 8.20 7.38 19.80
C MET A 25 8.45 8.89 19.85
N ASP A 26 9.11 9.47 18.86
CA ASP A 26 9.30 10.91 18.79
C ASP A 26 8.02 11.60 18.33
N THR A 27 7.81 12.82 18.84
CA THR A 27 6.68 13.69 18.50
C THR A 27 6.44 13.79 17.00
N LYS A 28 7.51 13.79 16.17
CA LYS A 28 7.40 13.90 14.70
C LYS A 28 6.76 12.67 14.05
N PHE A 29 7.14 11.45 14.46
CA PHE A 29 6.48 10.26 13.94
C PHE A 29 5.07 10.12 14.54
N LEU A 30 4.96 10.31 15.85
CA LEU A 30 3.69 10.20 16.57
C LEU A 30 2.62 11.14 15.99
N SER A 31 2.98 12.37 15.62
CA SER A 31 2.04 13.31 15.00
C SER A 31 1.50 12.80 13.67
N ILE A 32 2.38 12.22 12.83
CA ILE A 32 1.99 11.64 11.54
C ILE A 32 1.07 10.44 11.78
N PHE A 33 1.45 9.56 12.70
CA PHE A 33 0.69 8.35 12.98
C PHE A 33 -0.68 8.64 13.60
N VAL A 34 -0.78 9.57 14.56
CA VAL A 34 -2.07 10.02 15.13
C VAL A 34 -2.97 10.57 14.04
N GLN A 35 -2.47 11.50 13.23
CA GLN A 35 -3.22 12.09 12.11
C GLN A 35 -3.70 11.03 11.12
N LEU A 36 -2.87 10.02 10.85
CA LEU A 36 -3.19 8.91 9.95
C LEU A 36 -4.29 8.00 10.51
N ILE A 37 -4.26 7.70 11.82
CA ILE A 37 -5.20 6.79 12.45
C ILE A 37 -6.54 7.48 12.75
N THR A 38 -6.50 8.66 13.38
CA THR A 38 -7.71 9.33 13.89
C THR A 38 -8.24 10.42 12.96
N GLY A 39 -7.38 11.01 12.13
CA GLY A 39 -7.70 12.21 11.36
C GLY A 39 -7.50 13.52 12.13
N ASP A 40 -7.07 13.45 13.39
CA ASP A 40 -6.87 14.63 14.25
C ASP A 40 -5.42 15.11 14.26
N SER A 41 -5.25 16.42 14.42
CA SER A 41 -3.94 17.02 14.62
C SER A 41 -3.41 16.72 16.02
N PHE A 42 -2.13 16.32 16.11
CA PHE A 42 -1.44 16.13 17.38
C PHE A 42 -0.55 17.34 17.72
N ILE A 43 -0.72 17.91 18.91
CA ILE A 43 0.07 19.04 19.39
C ILE A 43 1.00 18.56 20.51
N SER A 44 2.29 18.87 20.39
CA SER A 44 3.28 18.56 21.42
C SER A 44 3.03 19.38 22.69
N SER A 45 3.14 18.71 23.83
CA SER A 45 3.16 19.31 25.17
C SER A 45 4.54 19.81 25.59
N GLY A 46 5.59 19.53 24.80
CA GLY A 46 6.99 19.80 25.14
C GLY A 46 7.63 18.79 26.09
N SER A 47 6.87 17.83 26.62
CA SER A 47 7.39 16.71 27.44
C SER A 47 7.28 15.41 26.66
N ARG A 48 8.42 14.74 26.42
CA ARG A 48 8.47 13.45 25.69
C ARG A 48 7.55 12.40 26.29
N VAL A 49 7.58 12.24 27.62
CA VAL A 49 6.75 11.27 28.35
C VAL A 49 5.26 11.56 28.14
N GLN A 50 4.87 12.83 28.25
CA GLN A 50 3.46 13.24 28.11
C GLN A 50 3.00 13.13 26.65
N ASP A 51 3.86 13.47 25.69
CA ASP A 51 3.58 13.35 24.26
C ASP A 51 3.33 11.90 23.86
N ILE A 52 4.20 10.98 24.31
CA ILE A 52 4.01 9.54 24.09
C ILE A 52 2.68 9.10 24.71
N SER A 53 2.43 9.43 25.99
CA SER A 53 1.18 9.03 26.67
C SER A 53 -0.07 9.55 25.95
N ASN A 54 -0.08 10.81 25.54
CA ASN A 54 -1.19 11.42 24.84
C ASN A 54 -1.42 10.80 23.45
N ALA A 55 -0.35 10.61 22.67
CA ALA A 55 -0.45 10.02 21.34
C ALA A 55 -0.99 8.60 21.39
N LEU A 56 -0.47 7.77 22.30
CA LEU A 56 -0.91 6.38 22.45
C LEU A 56 -2.39 6.29 22.87
N ARG A 57 -2.84 7.17 23.78
CA ARG A 57 -4.25 7.24 24.18
C ARG A 57 -5.18 7.63 23.02
N LEU A 58 -4.72 8.43 22.07
CA LEU A 58 -5.54 8.85 20.93
C LEU A 58 -5.72 7.74 19.89
N VAL A 59 -4.69 6.91 19.69
CA VAL A 59 -4.71 5.86 18.65
C VAL A 59 -5.20 4.50 19.16
N ASP A 60 -5.24 4.29 20.47
CA ASP A 60 -5.57 3.01 21.08
C ASP A 60 -6.86 3.05 21.90
N ASN A 61 -7.88 2.39 21.36
CA ASN A 61 -9.16 2.20 22.04
C ASN A 61 -9.22 0.87 22.84
N ASP A 62 -8.23 -0.02 22.69
CA ASP A 62 -8.28 -1.39 23.23
C ASP A 62 -7.27 -1.61 24.37
N GLU A 63 -6.69 -0.54 24.94
CA GLU A 63 -5.73 -0.59 26.05
C GLU A 63 -4.50 -1.50 25.80
N ARG A 64 -4.06 -1.59 24.53
CA ARG A 64 -2.92 -2.36 24.02
C ARG A 64 -1.59 -1.96 24.66
N PHE A 65 -1.50 -0.75 25.20
CA PHE A 65 -0.28 -0.21 25.81
C PHE A 65 -0.21 -0.37 27.34
N ASN A 66 -1.25 -0.92 28.02
CA ASN A 66 -1.28 -0.99 29.50
C ASN A 66 -0.10 -1.75 30.13
N GLN A 67 0.52 -2.67 29.41
CA GLN A 67 1.65 -3.46 29.89
C GLN A 67 3.02 -2.85 29.55
N ILE A 68 3.04 -1.71 28.87
CA ILE A 68 4.27 -1.05 28.41
C ILE A 68 4.47 0.22 29.23
N SER A 69 5.61 0.34 29.90
CA SER A 69 5.93 1.53 30.67
C SER A 69 6.23 2.72 29.75
N ILE A 70 5.51 3.83 29.93
CA ILE A 70 5.75 5.06 29.17
C ILE A 70 7.16 5.63 29.49
N SER A 71 7.67 5.45 30.71
CA SER A 71 9.02 5.91 31.04
C SER A 71 10.08 5.12 30.26
N GLU A 72 9.92 3.80 30.15
CA GLU A 72 10.84 2.96 29.37
C GLU A 72 10.80 3.30 27.87
N LEU A 73 9.64 3.70 27.34
CA LEU A 73 9.52 4.21 25.97
C LEU A 73 10.25 5.55 25.82
N ALA A 74 10.06 6.46 26.77
CA ALA A 74 10.73 7.76 26.76
C ALA A 74 12.27 7.61 26.84
N ASP A 75 12.73 6.65 27.65
CA ASP A 75 14.15 6.31 27.84
C ASP A 75 14.76 5.52 26.66
N GLY A 76 13.95 5.13 25.66
CA GLY A 76 14.43 4.42 24.48
C GLY A 76 14.75 2.94 24.71
N ASN A 77 14.11 2.30 25.69
CA ASN A 77 14.33 0.88 25.96
C ASN A 77 13.96 0.02 24.73
N PRO A 78 14.90 -0.73 24.13
CA PRO A 78 14.67 -1.38 22.84
C PRO A 78 13.56 -2.43 22.88
N ARG A 79 13.36 -3.10 24.02
CA ARG A 79 12.28 -4.09 24.20
C ARG A 79 10.92 -3.42 24.28
N ALA A 80 10.81 -2.35 25.07
CA ALA A 80 9.57 -1.58 25.20
C ALA A 80 9.20 -0.95 23.86
N ILE A 81 10.15 -0.29 23.19
CA ILE A 81 9.97 0.31 21.86
C ILE A 81 9.52 -0.75 20.85
N CYS A 82 10.22 -1.88 20.74
CA CYS A 82 9.85 -2.95 19.82
C CYS A 82 8.45 -3.50 20.09
N SER A 83 8.06 -3.63 21.36
CA SER A 83 6.70 -4.00 21.75
C SER A 83 5.69 -2.94 21.30
N ALA A 84 5.95 -1.66 21.57
CA ALA A 84 5.07 -0.57 21.20
C ALA A 84 4.87 -0.45 19.68
N VAL A 85 5.95 -0.53 18.90
CA VAL A 85 5.89 -0.49 17.42
C VAL A 85 5.04 -1.63 16.88
N TRP A 86 5.14 -2.84 17.47
CA TRP A 86 4.27 -3.94 17.09
C TRP A 86 2.78 -3.64 17.38
N GLN A 87 2.47 -3.01 18.52
CA GLN A 87 1.09 -2.60 18.81
C GLN A 87 0.60 -1.52 17.81
N LEU A 88 1.47 -0.58 17.41
CA LEU A 88 1.14 0.41 16.36
C LEU A 88 0.82 -0.27 15.02
N ILE A 89 1.58 -1.30 14.62
CA ILE A 89 1.27 -2.11 13.41
C ILE A 89 -0.12 -2.76 13.53
N GLN A 90 -0.47 -3.29 14.71
CA GLN A 90 -1.80 -3.88 14.92
C GLN A 90 -2.93 -2.84 14.86
N ILE A 91 -2.70 -1.64 15.39
CA ILE A 91 -3.65 -0.52 15.31
C ILE A 91 -3.84 -0.09 13.85
N PHE A 92 -2.74 -0.02 13.09
CA PHE A 92 -2.77 0.27 11.66
C PHE A 92 -3.61 -0.76 10.90
N TRP A 93 -3.42 -2.06 11.14
CA TRP A 93 -4.28 -3.10 10.58
C TRP A 93 -5.75 -2.87 10.91
N LYS A 94 -6.10 -2.66 12.18
CA LYS A 94 -7.49 -2.46 12.60
C LYS A 94 -8.14 -1.25 11.89
N ARG A 95 -7.34 -0.23 11.57
CA ARG A 95 -7.80 0.99 10.91
C ARG A 95 -8.04 0.84 9.40
N PHE A 96 -7.18 0.10 8.71
CA PHE A 96 -7.11 0.07 7.24
C PHE A 96 -7.51 -1.26 6.62
N ALA A 97 -7.53 -2.36 7.37
CA ALA A 97 -7.98 -3.63 6.83
C ALA A 97 -9.48 -3.59 6.49
N PRO A 98 -9.92 -4.37 5.47
CA PRO A 98 -11.32 -4.51 5.12
C PRO A 98 -12.19 -4.91 6.32
N VAL A 99 -13.43 -4.45 6.32
CA VAL A 99 -14.35 -4.54 7.48
C VAL A 99 -14.59 -5.98 7.93
N ASP A 100 -14.58 -6.93 7.00
CA ASP A 100 -14.78 -8.36 7.23
C ASP A 100 -13.60 -9.05 7.93
N VAL A 101 -12.38 -8.50 7.83
CA VAL A 101 -11.17 -9.11 8.41
C VAL A 101 -10.53 -8.29 9.53
N ARG A 102 -10.82 -6.99 9.64
CA ARG A 102 -10.11 -6.08 10.55
C ARG A 102 -10.30 -6.39 12.05
N ASP A 103 -11.41 -7.02 12.41
CA ASP A 103 -11.73 -7.41 13.79
C ASP A 103 -11.14 -8.79 14.18
N GLN A 104 -10.67 -9.55 13.19
CA GLN A 104 -9.94 -10.79 13.43
C GLN A 104 -8.51 -10.49 13.88
N LYS A 105 -7.83 -11.47 14.49
CA LYS A 105 -6.39 -11.34 14.73
C LYS A 105 -5.69 -11.24 13.38
N MET A 106 -4.95 -10.15 13.17
CA MET A 106 -4.20 -9.88 11.93
C MET A 106 -3.45 -11.10 11.37
N ALA A 107 -2.75 -11.86 12.22
CA ALA A 107 -2.01 -13.04 11.77
C ALA A 107 -2.90 -14.22 11.36
N GLU A 108 -4.11 -14.34 11.88
CA GLU A 108 -5.06 -15.38 11.46
C GLU A 108 -5.68 -14.98 10.11
N ALA A 109 -6.20 -13.75 10.00
CA ALA A 109 -6.75 -13.20 8.76
C ALA A 109 -5.75 -13.27 7.59
N LEU A 110 -4.48 -12.89 7.83
CA LEU A 110 -3.45 -12.97 6.80
C LEU A 110 -3.11 -14.42 6.42
N LYS A 111 -3.13 -15.35 7.38
CA LYS A 111 -2.88 -16.77 7.06
C LYS A 111 -3.97 -17.32 6.16
N ASP A 112 -5.24 -17.06 6.51
CA ASP A 112 -6.39 -17.54 5.75
C ASP A 112 -6.38 -16.98 4.33
N TRP A 113 -6.14 -15.67 4.20
CA TRP A 113 -5.95 -15.03 2.90
C TRP A 113 -4.82 -15.68 2.09
N CYS A 114 -3.66 -15.91 2.70
CA CYS A 114 -2.53 -16.50 1.99
C CYS A 114 -2.85 -17.93 1.51
N VAL A 115 -3.46 -18.76 2.37
CA VAL A 115 -3.85 -20.14 2.04
C VAL A 115 -4.84 -20.16 0.88
N GLU A 116 -5.87 -19.31 0.92
CA GLU A 116 -6.87 -19.20 -0.15
C GLU A 116 -6.22 -18.83 -1.49
N ARG A 117 -5.37 -17.81 -1.50
CA ARG A 117 -4.70 -17.33 -2.72
C ARG A 117 -3.71 -18.32 -3.31
N ALA A 118 -3.03 -19.08 -2.45
CA ALA A 118 -2.03 -20.06 -2.83
C ALA A 118 -2.61 -21.40 -3.30
N GLN A 119 -3.89 -21.69 -3.01
CA GLN A 119 -4.52 -22.99 -3.22
C GLN A 119 -4.37 -23.52 -4.66
N ARG A 120 -4.51 -22.64 -5.67
CA ARG A 120 -4.43 -23.01 -7.10
C ARG A 120 -3.02 -23.39 -7.59
N PHE A 121 -1.99 -23.11 -6.78
CA PHE A 121 -0.59 -23.33 -7.13
C PHE A 121 0.04 -24.49 -6.36
N GLU A 122 -0.78 -25.29 -5.66
CA GLU A 122 -0.36 -26.43 -4.84
C GLU A 122 0.68 -26.06 -3.77
N VAL A 123 0.67 -24.80 -3.33
CA VAL A 123 1.57 -24.29 -2.28
C VAL A 123 0.90 -24.40 -0.93
N GLN A 124 1.54 -25.10 0.00
CA GLN A 124 1.04 -25.25 1.37
C GLN A 124 1.63 -24.17 2.27
N ILE A 125 0.77 -23.37 2.89
CA ILE A 125 1.17 -22.30 3.82
C ILE A 125 0.74 -22.70 5.23
N ASN A 126 1.70 -23.18 6.01
CA ASN A 126 1.46 -23.70 7.36
C ASN A 126 1.87 -22.71 8.46
N ASP A 127 2.85 -21.86 8.17
CA ASP A 127 3.41 -20.89 9.11
C ASP A 127 3.80 -19.57 8.42
N PHE A 128 4.41 -18.67 9.20
CA PHE A 128 4.92 -17.37 8.75
C PHE A 128 6.44 -17.33 8.64
N ILE A 129 7.10 -18.49 8.55
CA ILE A 129 8.57 -18.55 8.49
C ILE A 129 8.98 -19.56 7.42
N SER A 130 8.87 -20.86 7.69
CA SER A 130 9.36 -21.90 6.79
C SER A 130 8.63 -21.92 5.45
N SER A 131 7.31 -21.66 5.45
CA SER A 131 6.47 -21.66 4.24
C SER A 131 6.80 -20.52 3.27
N TRP A 132 7.63 -19.55 3.69
CA TRP A 132 7.91 -18.34 2.93
C TRP A 132 9.38 -18.17 2.54
N ARG A 133 10.30 -18.84 3.25
CA ARG A 133 11.76 -18.69 3.07
C ARG A 133 12.26 -19.07 1.68
N ASP A 134 11.54 -19.93 0.98
CA ASP A 134 11.92 -20.35 -0.36
C ASP A 134 11.43 -19.37 -1.43
N GLY A 135 10.55 -18.41 -1.11
CA GLY A 135 9.99 -17.43 -2.04
C GLY A 135 8.86 -17.94 -2.95
N TYR A 136 8.50 -19.22 -2.91
CA TYR A 136 7.50 -19.77 -3.82
C TYR A 136 6.09 -19.30 -3.44
N ALA A 137 5.77 -19.23 -2.14
CA ALA A 137 4.52 -18.66 -1.65
C ALA A 137 4.32 -17.20 -2.07
N LEU A 138 5.35 -16.35 -1.98
CA LEU A 138 5.27 -14.94 -2.40
C LEU A 138 4.86 -14.80 -3.87
N ASN A 139 5.49 -15.59 -4.75
CA ASN A 139 5.17 -15.58 -6.18
C ASN A 139 3.73 -16.09 -6.44
N ALA A 140 3.30 -17.13 -5.72
CA ALA A 140 1.95 -17.67 -5.84
C ALA A 140 0.87 -16.63 -5.48
N ILE A 141 1.08 -15.85 -4.40
CA ILE A 141 0.16 -14.77 -4.02
C ILE A 141 0.05 -13.73 -5.14
N LEU A 142 1.16 -13.27 -5.73
CA LEU A 142 1.14 -12.27 -6.80
C LEU A 142 0.44 -12.79 -8.06
N LEU A 143 0.76 -14.02 -8.47
CA LEU A 143 0.16 -14.67 -9.63
C LEU A 143 -1.34 -14.95 -9.43
N SER A 144 -1.80 -15.07 -8.18
CA SER A 144 -3.24 -15.22 -7.87
C SER A 144 -4.05 -13.97 -8.23
N TYR A 145 -3.41 -12.81 -8.24
CA TYR A 145 -4.02 -11.50 -8.52
C TYR A 145 -3.91 -11.12 -9.99
N ASN A 146 -2.77 -11.43 -10.62
CA ASN A 146 -2.59 -11.28 -12.06
C ASN A 146 -1.98 -12.57 -12.64
N PRO A 147 -2.80 -13.50 -13.17
CA PRO A 147 -2.32 -14.77 -13.73
C PRO A 147 -1.39 -14.63 -14.95
N ASP A 148 -1.42 -13.47 -15.63
CA ASP A 148 -0.62 -13.23 -16.84
C ASP A 148 0.75 -12.60 -16.53
N LEU A 149 1.09 -12.39 -15.25
CA LEU A 149 2.29 -11.66 -14.85
C LEU A 149 3.59 -12.44 -15.16
N PHE A 150 3.59 -13.76 -14.98
CA PHE A 150 4.73 -14.64 -15.27
C PHE A 150 4.32 -16.12 -15.22
N ASN A 151 5.21 -17.01 -15.66
CA ASN A 151 4.99 -18.46 -15.57
C ASN A 151 5.61 -19.05 -14.29
N MET A 152 4.79 -19.65 -13.42
CA MET A 152 5.22 -20.25 -12.16
C MET A 152 6.27 -21.37 -12.32
N ASN A 153 6.27 -22.07 -13.46
CA ASN A 153 7.28 -23.11 -13.73
C ASN A 153 8.69 -22.52 -13.84
N GLN A 154 8.84 -21.31 -14.38
CA GLN A 154 10.15 -20.64 -14.48
C GLN A 154 10.70 -20.25 -13.10
N ILE A 155 9.79 -19.99 -12.15
CA ILE A 155 10.14 -19.63 -10.77
C ILE A 155 10.70 -20.85 -10.02
N ARG A 156 10.17 -22.06 -10.30
CA ARG A 156 10.55 -23.29 -9.61
C ARG A 156 12.06 -23.58 -9.63
N ASP A 157 12.71 -23.28 -10.74
CA ASP A 157 14.13 -23.60 -10.96
C ASP A 157 15.09 -22.53 -10.41
N MET A 158 14.57 -21.39 -9.96
CA MET A 158 15.37 -20.32 -9.37
C MET A 158 15.84 -20.65 -7.94
N ARG A 159 16.91 -19.99 -7.47
CA ARG A 159 17.27 -20.06 -6.05
C ARG A 159 16.26 -19.27 -5.21
N ALA A 160 16.12 -19.61 -3.93
CA ALA A 160 15.18 -18.95 -3.02
C ALA A 160 15.32 -17.42 -3.00
N VAL A 161 16.55 -16.92 -2.88
CA VAL A 161 16.84 -15.47 -2.87
C VAL A 161 16.36 -14.81 -4.17
N ASP A 162 16.58 -15.45 -5.32
CA ASP A 162 16.20 -14.91 -6.63
C ASP A 162 14.68 -14.93 -6.82
N ARG A 163 13.99 -15.98 -6.33
CA ARG A 163 12.50 -16.02 -6.30
C ARG A 163 11.91 -14.89 -5.46
N ILE A 164 12.51 -14.62 -4.29
CA ILE A 164 12.04 -13.56 -3.40
C ILE A 164 12.30 -12.20 -4.03
N GLU A 165 13.49 -11.99 -4.61
CA GLU A 165 13.82 -10.75 -5.33
C GLU A 165 12.84 -10.50 -6.49
N HIS A 166 12.54 -11.55 -7.26
CA HIS A 166 11.54 -11.48 -8.33
C HIS A 166 10.17 -11.05 -7.80
N ALA A 167 9.65 -11.72 -6.77
CA ALA A 167 8.35 -11.38 -6.19
C ALA A 167 8.32 -9.96 -5.60
N MET A 168 9.31 -9.60 -4.78
CA MET A 168 9.39 -8.27 -4.17
C MET A 168 9.53 -7.17 -5.23
N GLY A 169 10.30 -7.41 -6.30
CA GLY A 169 10.44 -6.46 -7.40
C GLY A 169 9.18 -6.31 -8.25
N LEU A 170 8.35 -7.35 -8.36
CA LEU A 170 7.03 -7.22 -8.98
C LEU A 170 6.06 -6.46 -8.07
N ALA A 171 6.04 -6.77 -6.77
CA ALA A 171 5.20 -6.11 -5.79
C ALA A 171 5.49 -4.60 -5.68
N GLU A 172 6.77 -4.23 -5.72
CA GLU A 172 7.19 -2.82 -5.72
C GLU A 172 6.74 -2.10 -7.00
N ARG A 173 7.00 -2.68 -8.18
CA ARG A 173 6.75 -2.00 -9.47
C ARG A 173 5.28 -1.96 -9.89
N HIS A 174 4.49 -2.99 -9.58
CA HIS A 174 3.13 -3.13 -10.10
C HIS A 174 2.05 -2.92 -9.02
N ILE A 175 2.39 -3.10 -7.75
CA ILE A 175 1.46 -3.04 -6.62
C ILE A 175 1.85 -1.92 -5.64
N ASN A 176 2.97 -1.22 -5.88
CA ASN A 176 3.51 -0.17 -5.02
C ASN A 176 3.74 -0.63 -3.56
N THR A 177 4.05 -1.92 -3.36
CA THR A 177 4.38 -2.45 -2.04
C THR A 177 5.84 -2.14 -1.69
N PRO A 178 6.11 -1.39 -0.60
CA PRO A 178 7.48 -1.06 -0.21
C PRO A 178 8.26 -2.31 0.25
N ARG A 179 9.56 -2.34 -0.06
CA ARG A 179 10.46 -3.41 0.36
C ARG A 179 10.86 -3.26 1.83
N LEU A 180 10.14 -3.96 2.72
CA LEU A 180 10.46 -3.95 4.16
C LEU A 180 11.63 -4.89 4.53
N LEU A 181 11.87 -5.91 3.71
CA LEU A 181 12.89 -6.94 3.89
C LEU A 181 13.77 -7.02 2.64
N HIS A 182 15.05 -7.32 2.83
CA HIS A 182 15.89 -7.73 1.72
C HIS A 182 15.67 -9.23 1.42
N PRO A 183 15.77 -9.66 0.15
CA PRO A 183 15.58 -11.06 -0.21
C PRO A 183 16.43 -12.04 0.58
N LYS A 184 17.71 -11.68 0.82
CA LYS A 184 18.66 -12.49 1.60
C LYS A 184 18.22 -12.68 3.07
N ASP A 185 17.60 -11.65 3.64
CA ASP A 185 17.13 -11.65 5.02
C ASP A 185 15.84 -12.46 5.13
N PHE A 186 14.99 -12.35 4.11
CA PHE A 186 13.76 -13.11 3.98
C PHE A 186 14.05 -14.62 3.82
N SER A 187 15.04 -15.02 3.03
CA SER A 187 15.43 -16.43 2.91
C SER A 187 16.23 -16.96 4.12
N SER A 188 16.56 -16.11 5.09
CA SER A 188 17.48 -16.44 6.18
C SER A 188 16.85 -17.33 7.25
N GLU A 189 17.68 -18.13 7.93
CA GLU A 189 17.29 -18.86 9.14
C GLU A 189 16.92 -17.94 10.32
N ARG A 190 17.37 -16.69 10.29
CA ARG A 190 17.06 -15.68 11.31
C ARG A 190 15.75 -14.94 11.06
N LEU A 191 14.99 -15.32 10.03
CA LEU A 191 13.67 -14.76 9.74
C LEU A 191 12.73 -14.98 10.92
N ASP A 192 12.11 -13.89 11.38
CA ASP A 192 11.12 -13.91 12.46
C ASP A 192 9.70 -13.73 11.94
N LYS A 193 8.74 -14.28 12.69
CA LYS A 193 7.31 -14.25 12.35
C LYS A 193 6.76 -12.82 12.22
N LYS A 194 7.15 -11.88 13.08
CA LYS A 194 6.57 -10.52 13.06
C LYS A 194 7.00 -9.77 11.81
N SER A 195 8.24 -9.95 11.37
CA SER A 195 8.74 -9.39 10.11
C SER A 195 7.95 -9.87 8.89
N VAL A 196 7.70 -11.18 8.80
CA VAL A 196 6.91 -11.75 7.68
C VAL A 196 5.46 -11.28 7.75
N VAL A 197 4.83 -11.32 8.93
CA VAL A 197 3.46 -10.84 9.11
C VAL A 197 3.34 -9.36 8.75
N CYS A 198 4.31 -8.52 9.15
CA CYS A 198 4.33 -7.10 8.79
C CYS A 198 4.43 -6.90 7.27
N TYR A 199 5.33 -7.63 6.59
CA TYR A 199 5.44 -7.55 5.13
C TYR A 199 4.15 -8.01 4.43
N LEU A 200 3.57 -9.14 4.85
CA LEU A 200 2.32 -9.65 4.29
C LEU A 200 1.14 -8.73 4.56
N MET A 201 1.11 -8.06 5.72
CA MET A 201 0.10 -7.05 6.03
C MET A 201 0.15 -5.91 5.02
N VAL A 202 1.34 -5.36 4.72
CA VAL A 202 1.47 -4.27 3.72
C VAL A 202 1.08 -4.76 2.33
N LEU A 203 1.53 -5.95 1.94
CA LEU A 203 1.19 -6.55 0.65
C LEU A 203 -0.32 -6.78 0.51
N TYR A 204 -0.96 -7.34 1.54
CA TYR A 204 -2.41 -7.57 1.57
C TYR A 204 -3.17 -6.26 1.37
N LEU A 205 -2.84 -5.24 2.17
CA LEU A 205 -3.51 -3.96 2.06
C LEU A 205 -3.30 -3.36 0.66
N SER A 206 -2.08 -3.40 0.11
CA SER A 206 -1.80 -2.87 -1.24
C SER A 206 -2.58 -3.60 -2.35
N LEU A 207 -2.86 -4.90 -2.17
CA LEU A 207 -3.62 -5.71 -3.13
C LEU A 207 -5.15 -5.60 -2.97
N THR A 208 -5.63 -5.20 -1.80
CA THR A 208 -7.07 -5.25 -1.44
C THR A 208 -7.69 -3.88 -1.22
N THR A 209 -6.91 -2.84 -0.96
CA THR A 209 -7.40 -1.47 -1.05
C THR A 209 -7.68 -1.17 -2.51
N GLU A 210 -8.94 -0.92 -2.86
CA GLU A 210 -9.32 -0.42 -4.17
C GLU A 210 -8.50 0.85 -4.46
N VAL A 211 -7.49 0.72 -5.31
CA VAL A 211 -6.95 1.89 -6.02
C VAL A 211 -8.10 2.35 -6.90
N PRO A 212 -8.57 3.61 -6.81
CA PRO A 212 -9.44 4.14 -7.84
C PRO A 212 -8.66 4.03 -9.16
N SER A 213 -9.04 3.08 -10.00
CA SER A 213 -8.50 2.99 -11.35
C SER A 213 -8.70 4.36 -12.02
N PRO A 214 -7.68 4.96 -12.64
CA PRO A 214 -7.84 6.20 -13.40
C PRO A 214 -8.78 6.07 -14.61
N GLU A 215 -9.32 4.89 -14.92
CA GLU A 215 -10.14 4.65 -16.12
C GLU A 215 -11.64 4.84 -15.94
N SER A 216 -12.10 5.41 -14.82
CA SER A 216 -13.50 5.82 -14.65
C SER A 216 -13.68 7.34 -14.68
N GLN A 217 -12.93 8.05 -15.52
CA GLN A 217 -13.32 9.39 -15.93
C GLN A 217 -14.36 9.26 -17.06
N PRO A 218 -15.57 9.82 -16.93
CA PRO A 218 -16.45 9.96 -18.07
C PRO A 218 -15.71 10.78 -19.14
N GLN A 219 -15.49 10.20 -20.31
CA GLN A 219 -15.13 11.00 -21.48
C GLN A 219 -16.21 12.07 -21.65
N PRO A 220 -15.86 13.36 -21.87
CA PRO A 220 -16.88 14.33 -22.21
C PRO A 220 -17.58 13.84 -23.48
N GLU A 221 -18.88 13.54 -23.37
CA GLU A 221 -19.75 13.26 -24.50
C GLU A 221 -19.55 14.39 -25.52
N LEU A 222 -18.98 14.05 -26.67
CA LEU A 222 -19.08 14.89 -27.85
C LEU A 222 -20.57 14.95 -28.19
N GLN A 223 -21.24 16.00 -27.73
CA GLN A 223 -22.63 16.28 -28.08
C GLN A 223 -22.70 16.51 -29.59
N LEU A 224 -23.10 15.47 -30.30
CA LEU A 224 -23.54 15.52 -31.68
C LEU A 224 -24.87 16.28 -31.69
N SER A 225 -24.80 17.61 -31.80
CA SER A 225 -25.98 18.44 -31.99
C SER A 225 -26.39 18.33 -33.46
N GLU A 226 -27.49 17.61 -33.71
CA GLU A 226 -28.23 17.70 -34.96
C GLU A 226 -28.75 19.13 -35.11
N GLN A 227 -28.29 19.83 -36.15
CA GLN A 227 -28.89 21.06 -36.64
C GLN A 227 -29.60 20.74 -37.97
N PRO A 228 -30.79 21.31 -38.24
CA PRO A 228 -31.57 20.98 -39.42
C PRO A 228 -30.96 21.53 -40.71
N VAL A 229 -31.18 20.80 -41.79
CA VAL A 229 -30.72 21.08 -43.16
C VAL A 229 -31.44 22.31 -43.74
N GLU A 230 -30.69 23.32 -44.19
CA GLU A 230 -31.11 24.22 -45.27
C GLU A 230 -29.91 24.67 -46.14
N SER A 231 -30.03 24.32 -47.42
CA SER A 231 -29.42 24.78 -48.69
C SER A 231 -28.28 25.82 -48.71
N SER A 232 -27.16 25.50 -49.38
CA SER A 232 -26.78 26.12 -50.67
C SER A 232 -25.40 25.65 -51.21
N GLU A 233 -25.47 25.10 -52.42
CA GLU A 233 -24.56 25.14 -53.58
C GLU A 233 -23.05 25.45 -53.44
N SER A 234 -22.28 24.58 -54.11
CA SER A 234 -21.03 24.86 -54.85
C SER A 234 -19.79 25.16 -53.98
N TYR A 235 -18.65 24.50 -54.15
CA TYR A 235 -17.79 24.58 -55.33
C TYR A 235 -17.10 23.25 -55.67
N LYS A 236 -17.04 23.00 -56.97
CA LYS A 236 -16.16 22.03 -57.63
C LYS A 236 -14.74 22.58 -57.77
N ASN A 237 -13.81 21.64 -57.96
CA ASN A 237 -12.48 21.77 -58.59
C ASN A 237 -11.37 22.31 -57.66
N LEU A 238 -10.15 21.77 -57.60
CA LEU A 238 -9.34 21.19 -58.68
C LEU A 238 -8.61 19.90 -58.29
N GLN A 239 -8.47 19.05 -59.30
CA GLN A 239 -7.53 17.94 -59.45
C GLN A 239 -6.05 18.39 -59.52
N GLY A 240 -5.14 17.42 -59.31
CA GLY A 240 -3.84 17.37 -59.99
C GLY A 240 -2.69 16.95 -59.07
N SER A 241 -2.49 15.64 -58.86
CA SER A 241 -1.43 14.80 -59.48
C SER A 241 0.02 15.24 -59.15
N MET A 242 0.78 14.51 -58.34
CA MET A 242 1.48 13.22 -58.57
C MET A 242 2.87 13.40 -59.22
N VAL A 243 3.84 12.63 -58.68
CA VAL A 243 5.00 11.97 -59.33
C VAL A 243 6.38 12.24 -58.70
N THR A 244 6.88 11.19 -58.00
CA THR A 244 8.21 10.52 -57.99
C THR A 244 9.52 11.34 -58.13
N SER A 245 10.65 11.02 -57.48
CA SER A 245 11.47 9.79 -57.66
C SER A 245 12.75 9.82 -56.78
N GLN A 246 13.23 8.61 -56.42
CA GLN A 246 14.63 8.07 -56.39
C GLN A 246 15.85 9.00 -56.20
N LYS A 247 17.04 8.62 -55.71
CA LYS A 247 17.68 7.46 -55.01
C LYS A 247 19.17 7.88 -54.98
N ASP A 248 19.94 7.66 -53.91
CA ASP A 248 21.41 7.61 -54.03
C ASP A 248 22.07 6.71 -52.97
N VAL A 249 23.06 5.97 -53.45
CA VAL A 249 23.88 4.95 -52.77
C VAL A 249 25.32 5.40 -52.86
N VAL A 250 26.07 5.39 -51.74
CA VAL A 250 27.54 5.27 -51.76
C VAL A 250 27.99 4.35 -50.62
N LYS A 251 28.99 3.52 -50.92
CA LYS A 251 29.53 2.38 -50.17
C LYS A 251 31.06 2.50 -50.13
N SER A 252 31.71 2.30 -48.96
CA SER A 252 33.14 1.92 -48.73
C SER A 252 33.54 2.40 -47.32
N ASP A 253 34.36 1.77 -46.47
CA ASP A 253 35.15 0.55 -46.51
C ASP A 253 35.60 0.19 -45.06
N SER A 254 35.68 -1.11 -44.76
CA SER A 254 36.63 -1.86 -43.90
C SER A 254 37.50 -1.18 -42.81
N ARG A 255 37.40 -1.59 -41.52
CA ARG A 255 38.38 -2.40 -40.72
C ARG A 255 38.07 -2.45 -39.21
N SER A 256 38.47 -3.56 -38.58
CA SER A 256 38.29 -4.00 -37.18
C SER A 256 38.92 -3.12 -36.10
N THR A 257 38.34 -3.12 -34.88
CA THR A 257 39.02 -3.48 -33.61
C THR A 257 38.00 -3.65 -32.48
N VAL A 258 38.29 -4.61 -31.61
CA VAL A 258 37.64 -4.90 -30.33
C VAL A 258 37.94 -3.77 -29.34
N ASP A 259 36.96 -3.31 -28.55
CA ASP A 259 37.14 -3.04 -27.11
C ASP A 259 35.84 -2.60 -26.41
N SER A 260 35.45 -3.42 -25.42
CA SER A 260 35.04 -3.04 -24.07
C SER A 260 34.30 -1.70 -23.87
N VAL A 261 32.96 -1.75 -23.82
CA VAL A 261 32.14 -0.68 -23.23
C VAL A 261 31.69 -1.11 -21.83
N THR A 262 32.40 -0.62 -20.83
CA THR A 262 31.87 -0.43 -19.48
C THR A 262 30.78 0.65 -19.55
N SER A 263 29.54 0.28 -19.27
CA SER A 263 28.47 1.26 -19.05
C SER A 263 28.46 1.68 -17.58
N PRO A 264 28.38 2.98 -17.25
CA PRO A 264 28.25 3.44 -15.87
C PRO A 264 26.85 3.14 -15.36
N VAL A 265 26.78 2.60 -14.13
CA VAL A 265 25.55 2.45 -13.35
C VAL A 265 25.26 3.78 -12.69
N ASP A 266 24.50 4.64 -13.36
CA ASP A 266 23.84 5.78 -12.72
C ASP A 266 22.37 5.39 -12.44
N THR A 267 22.17 4.79 -11.28
CA THR A 267 20.84 4.58 -10.70
C THR A 267 20.32 5.93 -10.21
N VAL A 268 19.52 6.60 -11.04
CA VAL A 268 18.69 7.72 -10.59
C VAL A 268 17.54 7.13 -9.77
N TYR A 269 17.64 7.22 -8.45
CA TYR A 269 16.52 7.04 -7.55
C TYR A 269 15.53 8.18 -7.83
N ALA A 270 14.56 7.94 -8.72
CA ALA A 270 13.39 8.78 -8.81
C ALA A 270 12.65 8.66 -7.46
N GLU A 271 12.45 9.80 -6.80
CA GLU A 271 11.54 9.95 -5.67
C GLU A 271 10.11 9.62 -6.15
N MET A 272 9.76 8.34 -6.17
CA MET A 272 8.38 7.91 -6.32
C MET A 272 7.72 8.00 -4.96
N GLU A 273 6.75 8.90 -4.84
CA GLU A 273 5.91 9.05 -3.65
C GLU A 273 5.32 7.69 -3.27
N CYS A 274 5.58 7.26 -2.04
CA CYS A 274 4.98 6.06 -1.46
C CYS A 274 3.44 6.18 -1.49
N PRO A 275 2.68 5.07 -1.51
CA PRO A 275 1.24 5.14 -1.41
C PRO A 275 0.88 5.88 -0.13
N ILE A 276 0.42 7.13 -0.26
CA ILE A 276 -0.07 7.91 0.86
C ILE A 276 -1.36 7.22 1.27
N TRP A 277 -1.29 6.39 2.30
CA TRP A 277 -2.44 5.77 2.95
C TRP A 277 -3.38 6.89 3.38
N LYS A 278 -4.46 7.11 2.63
CA LYS A 278 -5.50 8.09 2.97
C LYS A 278 -6.52 7.42 3.88
N SER A 279 -6.93 8.13 4.92
CA SER A 279 -8.04 7.73 5.77
C SER A 279 -9.29 7.44 4.92
N PRO A 280 -9.95 6.27 5.08
CA PRO A 280 -11.28 6.04 4.54
C PRO A 280 -12.24 7.17 4.95
N GLU A 281 -12.78 7.89 3.96
CA GLU A 281 -13.80 8.91 4.19
C GLU A 281 -15.06 8.24 4.76
N GLN A 282 -15.55 8.74 5.90
CA GLN A 282 -16.84 8.32 6.43
C GLN A 282 -17.95 8.93 5.55
N PRO A 283 -19.00 8.17 5.18
CA PRO A 283 -20.12 8.77 4.48
C PRO A 283 -20.78 9.83 5.37
N SER A 284 -20.84 11.06 4.86
CA SER A 284 -21.41 12.22 5.54
C SER A 284 -22.81 11.93 6.06
N SER A 285 -23.02 12.10 7.37
CA SER A 285 -24.34 12.00 7.99
C SER A 285 -25.24 13.15 7.52
N VAL A 286 -26.40 12.77 6.97
CA VAL A 286 -27.48 13.68 6.56
C VAL A 286 -27.99 14.46 7.79
N PRO A 287 -28.21 15.79 7.73
CA PRO A 287 -28.71 16.53 8.87
C PRO A 287 -30.19 16.22 9.11
N SER A 288 -30.49 15.72 10.31
CA SER A 288 -31.84 15.42 10.77
C SER A 288 -32.64 16.72 10.94
N SER A 289 -33.63 16.93 10.06
CA SER A 289 -34.56 18.06 10.15
C SER A 289 -35.56 17.83 11.28
N ARG A 290 -35.41 18.56 12.39
CA ARG A 290 -36.45 18.73 13.40
C ARG A 290 -37.69 19.36 12.75
N LYS A 291 -38.80 18.61 12.68
CA LYS A 291 -40.13 19.20 12.56
C LYS A 291 -40.74 19.34 13.95
N HIS A 292 -40.93 20.60 14.36
CA HIS A 292 -41.96 20.98 15.32
C HIS A 292 -43.33 20.53 14.80
N SER A 293 -44.16 19.94 15.65
CA SER A 293 -45.60 19.93 15.48
C SER A 293 -46.28 20.05 16.83
N GLN A 294 -47.24 20.95 16.84
CA GLN A 294 -47.96 21.47 17.98
C GLN A 294 -48.98 20.47 18.53
N GLN A 295 -49.19 20.63 19.83
CA GLN A 295 -50.30 20.26 20.69
C GLN A 295 -51.69 20.38 20.05
N THR A 296 -52.53 19.34 20.18
CA THR A 296 -54.01 19.45 20.22
C THR A 296 -54.61 18.41 21.18
N ASN A 297 -55.61 18.87 21.93
CA ASN A 297 -56.33 18.22 23.04
C ASN A 297 -57.30 17.09 22.64
N GLU A 298 -57.56 16.17 23.58
CA GLU A 298 -58.88 15.55 23.89
C GLU A 298 -58.73 14.76 25.21
N VAL A 299 -59.16 15.29 26.37
CA VAL A 299 -60.47 15.14 27.05
C VAL A 299 -61.03 13.71 27.13
N GLY A 300 -60.85 13.10 28.31
CA GLY A 300 -61.87 12.34 29.05
C GLY A 300 -62.27 10.94 28.57
N LEU A 301 -62.07 9.93 29.42
CA LEU A 301 -63.19 9.22 30.07
C LEU A 301 -62.67 8.22 31.12
N ILE A 302 -63.22 8.41 32.31
CA ILE A 302 -63.26 7.54 33.48
C ILE A 302 -64.33 6.48 33.21
N ASN A 303 -64.10 5.20 33.52
CA ASN A 303 -64.99 4.37 34.34
C ASN A 303 -64.55 2.90 34.43
N SER A 304 -64.66 2.42 35.69
CA SER A 304 -64.88 1.05 36.17
C SER A 304 -63.73 0.04 36.17
#